data_AF-A0A1Z5JC38-F1
#
_entry.id   AF-A0A1Z5JC38-F1
#
_cell.length_a   1.000
_cell.length_b   1.000
_cell.length_c   1.000
_cell.angle_alpha   90.00
_cell.angle_beta   90.00
_cell.angle_gamma   90.00
#
_symmetry.space_group_name_H-M   'P 1'
#
loop_
_entity.id
_entity.type
_entity.pdbx_description
1 polymer ?
#
loop_
_entity_poly.entity_id
_entity_poly.type
_entity_poly.pdbx_seq_one_letter_code
_entity_poly.pdbx_strand_id
1 'polypeptide(L)'
;MAYDQDQLAAADTDFSLASTAKEEYQYDEGMRVYPHRIGMKQGHKFCGGCCDMRRAVIIVNIVNASLLALGFLSILTIAGASSLGATDDDLEEAIVGFDDAGIIVVLAVTAAKILFSFIGMYGAFRFDIFMVGACFAVYVVESLFAILTLNIAGLVYSAFFAYPHYFFVIEVQHGIMTPENYPINEEHSCCCV
;
A
#
# COMPACT_ATOMS: atom_id res chain seq x y z
N MET A 1 11.23 53.89 44.15
CA MET A 1 10.57 52.56 44.13
C MET A 1 11.26 51.78 43.02
N ALA A 2 12.39 51.16 43.36
CA ALA A 2 13.25 50.46 42.40
C ALA A 2 12.80 49.00 42.35
N TYR A 3 12.49 48.51 41.16
CA TYR A 3 12.15 47.11 40.93
C TYR A 3 13.43 46.33 40.63
N ASP A 4 13.50 45.18 41.27
CA ASP A 4 14.64 44.28 41.43
C ASP A 4 15.00 43.57 40.11
N GLN A 5 16.29 43.55 39.76
CA GLN A 5 16.82 43.11 38.46
C GLN A 5 17.26 41.64 38.48
N ASP A 6 17.09 40.95 39.61
CA ASP A 6 17.67 39.62 39.85
C ASP A 6 16.76 38.42 39.44
N GLN A 7 15.56 38.66 38.91
CA GLN A 7 14.67 37.56 38.47
C GLN A 7 14.76 37.16 37.00
N LEU A 8 15.61 37.78 36.18
CA LEU A 8 15.70 37.47 34.74
C LEU A 8 16.74 36.40 34.36
N ALA A 9 17.43 35.78 35.32
CA ALA A 9 18.59 34.92 35.04
C ALA A 9 18.33 33.40 35.16
N ALA A 10 17.08 32.96 35.41
CA ALA A 10 16.80 31.55 35.72
C ALA A 10 15.92 30.79 34.70
N ALA A 11 15.72 31.32 33.49
CA ALA A 11 14.83 30.70 32.49
C ALA A 11 15.54 30.10 31.25
N ASP A 12 16.87 29.98 31.25
CA ASP A 12 17.64 29.70 30.03
C ASP A 12 18.38 28.35 29.99
N THR A 13 18.12 27.41 30.92
CA THR A 13 18.96 26.18 31.01
C THR A 13 18.30 24.83 30.73
N ASP A 14 17.04 24.76 30.25
CA ASP A 14 16.36 23.44 30.12
C ASP A 14 15.71 23.11 28.77
N PHE A 15 16.09 23.76 27.68
CA PHE A 15 15.61 23.36 26.34
C PHE A 15 16.75 23.17 25.33
N SER A 16 17.83 22.53 25.76
CA SER A 16 19.02 22.24 24.95
C SER A 16 19.32 20.74 24.79
N LEU A 17 18.31 19.86 24.81
CA LEU A 17 18.47 18.41 24.53
C LEU A 17 17.36 17.80 23.66
N ALA A 18 16.74 18.57 22.77
CA ALA A 18 15.86 18.06 21.71
C ALA A 18 16.39 18.42 20.30
N SER A 19 17.72 18.48 20.13
CA SER A 19 18.37 18.93 18.88
C SER A 19 19.22 17.87 18.16
N THR A 20 19.03 16.58 18.45
CA THR A 20 19.65 15.47 17.70
C THR A 20 18.62 14.33 17.60
N ALA A 21 17.75 14.25 16.60
CA ALA A 21 18.03 14.27 15.18
C ALA A 21 16.83 14.85 14.44
N LYS A 22 16.99 16.10 13.99
CA LYS A 22 16.30 16.57 12.80
C LYS A 22 16.90 15.78 11.63
N GLU A 23 16.21 14.76 11.15
CA GLU A 23 16.29 14.46 9.72
C GLU A 23 15.69 15.69 9.03
N GLU A 24 16.59 16.60 8.69
CA GLU A 24 16.32 17.72 7.81
C GLU A 24 16.02 17.12 6.44
N TYR A 25 14.77 16.68 6.25
CA TYR A 25 14.21 16.47 4.92
C TYR A 25 14.21 17.86 4.29
N GLN A 26 15.29 18.14 3.56
CA GLN A 26 15.44 19.28 2.69
C GLN A 26 14.36 19.16 1.61
N TYR A 27 13.16 19.65 1.92
CA TYR A 27 12.07 19.79 0.97
C TYR A 27 12.54 20.76 -0.10
N ASP A 28 12.68 20.24 -1.31
CA ASP A 28 13.06 20.98 -2.51
C ASP A 28 12.17 22.24 -2.65
N GLU A 29 12.83 23.39 -2.76
CA GLU A 29 12.23 24.74 -2.81
C GLU A 29 11.47 24.96 -4.13
N GLY A 30 10.35 24.26 -4.29
CA GLY A 30 9.48 24.38 -5.46
C GLY A 30 8.05 23.89 -5.23
N MET A 31 7.76 23.32 -4.07
CA MET A 31 6.43 22.83 -3.73
C MET A 31 5.52 24.03 -3.40
N ARG A 32 4.73 24.46 -4.38
CA ARG A 32 3.71 25.50 -4.18
C ARG A 32 2.72 25.02 -3.12
N VAL A 33 2.84 25.56 -1.91
CA VAL A 33 1.83 25.40 -0.85
C VAL A 33 0.56 26.04 -1.39
N TYR A 34 -0.39 25.22 -1.86
CA TYR A 34 -1.70 25.71 -2.24
C TYR A 34 -2.39 26.22 -0.96
N PRO A 35 -2.97 27.43 -0.97
CA PRO A 35 -3.71 27.91 0.19
C PRO A 35 -4.84 26.91 0.49
N HIS A 36 -4.70 26.17 1.59
CA HIS A 36 -5.68 25.18 2.02
C HIS A 36 -7.03 25.87 2.19
N ARG A 37 -8.00 25.54 1.34
CA ARG A 37 -9.41 25.84 1.63
C ARG A 37 -9.86 24.83 2.66
N ILE A 38 -9.83 25.24 3.92
CA ILE A 38 -10.33 24.46 5.05
C ILE A 38 -11.75 23.95 4.72
N GLY A 39 -11.94 22.63 4.74
CA GLY A 39 -13.24 21.99 4.56
C GLY A 39 -13.62 21.56 3.13
N MET A 40 -12.77 21.76 2.11
CA MET A 40 -13.00 21.17 0.79
C MET A 40 -12.11 19.95 0.58
N LYS A 41 -12.72 18.81 0.19
CA LYS A 41 -11.99 17.60 -0.24
C LYS A 41 -10.98 17.95 -1.34
N GLN A 42 -9.72 17.54 -1.16
CA GLN A 42 -8.65 17.80 -2.13
C GLN A 42 -8.19 16.54 -2.86
N GLY A 43 -8.36 15.35 -2.26
CA GLY A 43 -7.97 14.07 -2.86
C GLY A 43 -8.88 13.59 -4.00
N HIS A 44 -8.32 12.79 -4.91
CA HIS A 44 -9.09 12.02 -5.88
C HIS A 44 -10.03 11.02 -5.18
N LYS A 45 -11.09 10.63 -5.89
CA LYS A 45 -12.02 9.59 -5.44
C LYS A 45 -11.76 8.30 -6.20
N PHE A 46 -11.62 7.19 -5.48
CA PHE A 46 -11.58 5.86 -6.10
C PHE A 46 -12.98 5.49 -6.63
N CYS A 47 -13.05 4.99 -7.87
CA CYS A 47 -14.29 4.56 -8.54
C CYS A 47 -15.44 5.59 -8.56
N GLY A 48 -15.13 6.89 -8.67
CA GLY A 48 -16.15 7.91 -8.92
C GLY A 48 -17.06 8.29 -7.74
N GLY A 49 -16.80 7.79 -6.52
CA GLY A 49 -17.63 8.23 -5.39
C GLY A 49 -17.23 7.77 -3.99
N CYS A 50 -16.70 6.56 -3.81
CA CYS A 50 -16.96 5.88 -2.54
C CYS A 50 -15.84 5.92 -1.50
N CYS A 51 -14.57 5.96 -1.91
CA CYS A 51 -13.45 5.84 -0.99
C CYS A 51 -12.32 6.85 -1.25
N ASP A 52 -11.70 7.29 -0.17
CA ASP A 52 -10.38 7.92 -0.16
C ASP A 52 -9.31 6.92 -0.65
N MET A 53 -8.24 7.40 -1.30
CA MET A 53 -7.19 6.54 -1.87
C MET A 53 -6.50 5.69 -0.82
N ARG A 54 -6.29 6.18 0.41
CA ARG A 54 -5.72 5.41 1.52
C ARG A 54 -6.59 4.20 1.86
N ARG A 55 -7.90 4.43 2.03
CA ARG A 55 -8.85 3.35 2.31
C ARG A 55 -8.97 2.40 1.13
N ALA A 56 -8.93 2.92 -0.10
CA ALA A 56 -8.92 2.09 -1.30
C ALA A 56 -7.71 1.15 -1.32
N VAL A 57 -6.48 1.63 -1.07
CA VAL A 57 -5.26 0.81 -0.98
C VAL A 57 -5.41 -0.30 0.07
N ILE A 58 -5.94 0.01 1.25
CA ILE A 58 -6.18 -0.99 2.31
C ILE A 58 -7.18 -2.05 1.83
N ILE A 59 -8.33 -1.64 1.29
CA ILE A 59 -9.39 -2.55 0.84
C ILE A 59 -8.87 -3.44 -0.28
N VAL A 60 -8.20 -2.89 -1.31
CA VAL A 60 -7.72 -3.71 -2.42
C VAL A 60 -6.65 -4.69 -1.96
N ASN A 61 -5.78 -4.34 -1.00
CA ASN A 61 -4.81 -5.30 -0.46
C ASN A 61 -5.46 -6.39 0.38
N ILE A 62 -6.53 -6.10 1.13
CA ILE A 62 -7.30 -7.13 1.85
C ILE A 62 -7.95 -8.09 0.84
N VAL A 63 -8.58 -7.56 -0.20
CA VAL A 63 -9.22 -8.39 -1.24
C VAL A 63 -8.17 -9.23 -1.97
N ASN A 64 -7.03 -8.63 -2.36
CA ASN A 64 -5.94 -9.34 -3.03
C ASN A 64 -5.38 -10.46 -2.16
N ALA A 65 -5.04 -10.16 -0.90
CA ALA A 65 -4.53 -11.16 0.04
C ALA A 65 -5.52 -12.31 0.26
N SER A 66 -6.82 -12.01 0.31
CA SER A 66 -7.87 -13.04 0.46
C SER A 66 -7.96 -13.94 -0.78
N LEU A 67 -7.94 -13.38 -1.98
CA LEU A 67 -7.94 -14.14 -3.22
C LEU A 67 -6.67 -14.99 -3.37
N LEU A 68 -5.51 -14.43 -3.01
CA LEU A 68 -4.24 -15.16 -3.00
C LEU A 68 -4.23 -16.30 -1.98
N ALA A 69 -4.82 -16.11 -0.80
CA ALA A 69 -4.95 -17.17 0.20
C ALA A 69 -5.84 -18.32 -0.28
N LEU A 70 -6.96 -18.02 -0.95
CA LEU A 70 -7.82 -19.03 -1.57
C LEU A 70 -7.08 -19.79 -2.68
N GLY A 71 -6.37 -19.06 -3.54
CA GLY A 71 -5.53 -19.66 -4.58
C GLY A 71 -4.45 -20.56 -4.00
N PHE A 72 -3.75 -20.09 -2.96
CA PHE A 72 -2.73 -20.86 -2.26
C PHE A 72 -3.28 -22.16 -1.68
N LEU A 73 -4.43 -22.10 -0.98
CA LEU A 73 -5.10 -23.29 -0.45
C LEU A 73 -5.49 -24.27 -1.56
N SER A 74 -6.01 -23.77 -2.69
CA SER A 74 -6.38 -24.64 -3.82
C SER A 74 -5.18 -25.40 -4.39
N ILE A 75 -4.03 -24.73 -4.56
CA ILE A 75 -2.80 -25.37 -5.05
C ILE A 75 -2.31 -26.41 -4.04
N LEU A 76 -2.35 -26.11 -2.74
CA LEU A 76 -1.97 -27.07 -1.70
C LEU A 76 -2.85 -28.32 -1.71
N THR A 77 -4.17 -28.17 -1.90
CA THR A 77 -5.07 -29.32 -1.96
C THR A 77 -4.79 -30.21 -3.18
N ILE A 78 -4.49 -29.61 -4.32
CA ILE A 78 -4.15 -30.33 -5.56
C ILE A 78 -2.81 -31.07 -5.38
N ALA A 79 -1.77 -30.37 -4.94
CA ALA A 79 -0.45 -30.97 -4.72
C ALA A 79 -0.49 -32.11 -3.68
N GLY A 80 -1.29 -31.96 -2.62
CA GLY A 80 -1.51 -32.99 -1.62
C GLY A 80 -2.21 -34.23 -2.17
N ALA A 81 -3.27 -34.05 -2.97
CA ALA A 81 -4.00 -35.16 -3.58
C ALA A 81 -3.12 -35.99 -4.53
N SER A 82 -2.27 -35.34 -5.33
CA SER A 82 -1.33 -36.02 -6.25
C SER A 82 -0.36 -36.94 -5.51
N SER A 83 0.12 -36.53 -4.33
CA SER A 83 1.04 -37.34 -3.53
C SER A 83 0.44 -38.65 -3.00
N LEU A 84 -0.89 -38.75 -2.94
CA LEU A 84 -1.60 -39.93 -2.45
C LEU A 84 -2.00 -40.90 -3.57
N GLY A 85 -1.71 -40.58 -4.84
CA GLY A 85 -2.06 -41.42 -5.99
C GLY A 85 -3.57 -41.56 -6.20
N ALA A 86 -4.37 -40.62 -5.69
CA ALA A 86 -5.82 -40.60 -5.81
C ALA A 86 -6.28 -39.68 -6.95
N THR A 87 -5.60 -39.74 -8.11
CA THR A 87 -5.91 -38.89 -9.27
C THR A 87 -6.96 -39.55 -10.16
N ASP A 88 -8.03 -38.79 -10.42
CA ASP A 88 -8.96 -38.98 -11.52
C ASP A 88 -8.25 -38.62 -12.84
N ASP A 89 -8.51 -39.33 -13.93
CA ASP A 89 -7.77 -39.20 -15.20
C ASP A 89 -7.80 -37.74 -15.73
N ASP A 90 -8.91 -37.03 -15.50
CA ASP A 90 -9.10 -35.62 -15.88
C ASP A 90 -8.24 -34.64 -15.05
N LEU A 91 -7.88 -35.01 -13.80
CA LEU A 91 -7.04 -34.17 -12.94
C LEU A 91 -5.56 -34.30 -13.30
N GLU A 92 -5.15 -35.49 -13.76
CA GLU A 92 -3.76 -35.74 -14.16
C GLU A 92 -3.36 -34.86 -15.36
N GLU A 93 -4.23 -34.71 -16.36
CA GLU A 93 -3.96 -33.85 -17.54
C GLU A 93 -3.73 -32.38 -17.15
N ALA A 94 -4.48 -31.86 -16.18
CA ALA A 94 -4.31 -30.49 -15.69
C ALA A 94 -2.98 -30.28 -14.94
N ILE A 95 -2.42 -31.33 -14.34
CA ILE A 95 -1.20 -31.28 -13.51
C ILE A 95 0.06 -31.55 -14.36
N VAL A 96 -0.04 -32.36 -15.42
CA VAL A 96 1.10 -32.71 -16.31
C VAL A 96 1.77 -31.47 -16.93
N GLY A 97 1.10 -30.33 -16.97
CA GLY A 97 1.69 -29.06 -17.40
C GLY A 97 2.66 -28.40 -16.40
N PHE A 98 2.74 -28.87 -15.16
CA PHE A 98 3.56 -28.30 -14.10
C PHE A 98 4.55 -29.31 -13.54
N ASP A 99 5.84 -29.11 -13.82
CA ASP A 99 6.91 -29.80 -13.09
C ASP A 99 6.84 -29.46 -11.59
N ASP A 100 7.28 -30.39 -10.72
CA ASP A 100 7.33 -30.19 -9.26
C ASP A 100 8.03 -28.88 -8.85
N ALA A 101 9.09 -28.51 -9.58
CA ALA A 101 9.81 -27.26 -9.38
C ALA A 101 8.94 -26.02 -9.66
N GLY A 102 8.08 -26.09 -10.68
CA GLY A 102 7.14 -25.02 -11.02
C GLY A 102 6.13 -24.77 -9.89
N ILE A 103 5.59 -25.83 -9.29
CA ILE A 103 4.65 -25.73 -8.17
C ILE A 103 5.32 -25.02 -6.97
N ILE A 104 6.54 -25.40 -6.62
CA ILE A 104 7.28 -24.78 -5.52
C ILE A 104 7.51 -23.29 -5.77
N VAL A 105 7.90 -22.91 -7.00
CA VAL A 105 8.11 -21.50 -7.37
C VAL A 105 6.80 -20.71 -7.27
N VAL A 106 5.69 -21.25 -7.76
CA VAL A 106 4.37 -20.59 -7.68
C VAL A 106 3.95 -20.40 -6.23
N LEU A 107 4.12 -21.41 -5.37
CA LEU A 107 3.82 -21.30 -3.93
C LEU A 107 4.68 -20.22 -3.25
N ALA A 108 5.97 -20.18 -3.53
CA ALA A 108 6.89 -19.19 -2.97
C ALA A 108 6.55 -17.76 -3.41
N VAL A 109 6.28 -17.55 -4.71
CA VAL A 109 5.86 -16.25 -5.25
C VAL A 109 4.52 -15.83 -4.66
N THR A 110 3.56 -16.74 -4.52
CA THR A 110 2.25 -16.45 -3.92
C THR A 110 2.39 -16.02 -2.46
N ALA A 111 3.20 -16.74 -1.68
CA ALA A 111 3.49 -16.37 -0.29
C ALA A 111 4.17 -14.99 -0.20
N ALA A 112 5.14 -14.70 -1.08
CA ALA A 112 5.78 -13.39 -1.14
C ALA A 112 4.76 -12.27 -1.44
N LYS A 113 3.84 -12.48 -2.39
CA LYS A 113 2.79 -11.49 -2.73
C LYS A 113 1.85 -11.21 -1.55
N ILE A 114 1.51 -12.22 -0.77
CA ILE A 114 0.72 -12.06 0.46
C ILE A 114 1.48 -11.14 1.44
N LEU A 115 2.79 -11.36 1.64
CA LEU A 115 3.62 -10.50 2.48
C LEU A 115 3.68 -9.05 1.97
N PHE A 116 3.88 -8.85 0.67
CA PHE A 116 3.87 -7.52 0.06
C PHE A 116 2.52 -6.81 0.18
N SER A 117 1.41 -7.56 0.18
CA SER A 117 0.06 -7.00 0.40
C SER A 117 -0.07 -6.46 1.84
N PHE A 118 0.49 -7.15 2.83
CA PHE A 118 0.55 -6.65 4.21
C PHE A 118 1.46 -5.43 4.36
N ILE A 119 2.62 -5.42 3.67
CA ILE A 119 3.53 -4.26 3.65
C ILE A 119 2.83 -3.04 3.04
N GLY A 120 2.14 -3.20 1.90
CA GLY A 120 1.37 -2.13 1.27
C GLY A 120 0.26 -1.60 2.17
N MET A 121 -0.42 -2.49 2.89
CA MET A 121 -1.43 -2.10 3.87
C MET A 121 -0.83 -1.31 5.05
N TYR A 122 0.29 -1.76 5.62
CA TYR A 122 0.99 -1.07 6.70
C TYR A 122 1.52 0.31 6.24
N GLY A 123 2.07 0.38 5.02
CA GLY A 123 2.50 1.62 4.39
C GLY A 123 1.36 2.64 4.26
N ALA A 124 0.18 2.20 3.83
CA ALA A 124 -1.00 3.05 3.75
C ALA A 124 -1.48 3.54 5.13
N PHE A 125 -1.32 2.74 6.19
CA PHE A 125 -1.62 3.19 7.55
C PHE A 125 -0.67 4.28 8.03
N ARG A 126 0.63 4.16 7.71
CA ARG A 126 1.70 5.08 8.13
C ARG A 126 1.96 6.26 7.19
N PHE A 127 1.25 6.35 6.06
CA PHE A 127 1.55 7.30 4.99
C PHE A 127 2.99 7.18 4.46
N ASP A 128 3.53 5.95 4.46
CA ASP A 128 4.89 5.66 3.97
C ASP A 128 4.84 5.34 2.47
N ILE A 129 5.39 6.26 1.67
CA ILE A 129 5.43 6.16 0.20
C ILE A 129 6.26 4.96 -0.26
N PHE A 130 7.36 4.64 0.43
CA PHE A 130 8.27 3.58 -0.01
C PHE A 130 7.63 2.21 0.14
N MET A 131 6.89 1.98 1.23
CA MET A 131 6.19 0.71 1.46
C MET A 131 5.04 0.49 0.48
N VAL A 132 4.22 1.53 0.23
CA VAL A 132 3.13 1.44 -0.76
C VAL A 132 3.69 1.36 -2.19
N GLY A 133 4.77 2.09 -2.47
CA GLY A 133 5.49 2.07 -3.75
C GLY A 133 6.11 0.70 -4.07
N ALA A 134 6.65 0.01 -3.06
CA ALA A 134 7.14 -1.36 -3.23
C ALA A 134 6.01 -2.33 -3.64
N CYS A 135 4.83 -2.20 -3.01
CA CYS A 135 3.64 -2.98 -3.38
C CYS A 135 3.16 -2.63 -4.80
N PHE A 136 3.14 -1.35 -5.17
CA PHE A 136 2.84 -0.90 -6.53
C PHE A 136 3.79 -1.51 -7.58
N ALA A 137 5.09 -1.55 -7.29
CA ALA A 137 6.08 -2.16 -8.19
C ALA A 137 5.79 -3.64 -8.47
N VAL A 138 5.27 -4.39 -7.48
CA VAL A 138 4.84 -5.78 -7.68
C VAL A 138 3.71 -5.86 -8.72
N TYR A 139 2.68 -5.01 -8.63
CA TYR A 139 1.60 -4.99 -9.62
C TYR A 139 2.07 -4.55 -11.02
N VAL A 140 3.08 -3.67 -11.11
CA VAL A 140 3.70 -3.31 -12.40
C VAL A 140 4.39 -4.53 -13.01
N VAL A 141 5.19 -5.27 -12.23
CA VAL A 141 5.85 -6.50 -12.68
C VAL A 141 4.80 -7.54 -13.12
N GLU A 142 3.72 -7.73 -12.36
CA GLU A 142 2.62 -8.61 -12.76
C GLU A 142 1.97 -8.18 -14.08
N SER A 143 1.74 -6.88 -14.27
CA SER A 143 1.18 -6.34 -15.51
C SER A 143 2.09 -6.63 -16.70
N LEU A 144 3.41 -6.51 -16.53
CA LEU A 144 4.39 -6.86 -17.57
C LEU A 144 4.33 -8.36 -17.89
N PHE A 145 4.28 -9.24 -16.90
CA PHE A 145 4.11 -10.68 -17.13
C PHE A 145 2.77 -11.00 -17.81
N ALA A 146 1.68 -10.32 -17.46
CA ALA A 146 0.39 -10.49 -18.11
C ALA A 146 0.43 -10.07 -19.59
N ILE A 147 1.16 -9.00 -19.93
CA ILE A 147 1.37 -8.59 -21.33
C ILE A 147 2.20 -9.64 -22.08
N LEU A 148 3.30 -10.11 -21.49
CA LEU A 148 4.17 -11.12 -22.12
C LEU A 148 3.46 -12.45 -22.38
N THR A 149 2.51 -12.82 -21.51
CA THR A 149 1.71 -14.04 -21.62
C THR A 149 0.38 -13.83 -22.35
N LEU A 150 0.11 -12.62 -22.86
CA LEU A 150 -1.16 -12.22 -23.49
C LEU A 150 -2.41 -12.47 -22.62
N ASN A 151 -2.25 -12.44 -21.29
CA ASN A 151 -3.31 -12.64 -20.32
C ASN A 151 -4.08 -11.33 -20.07
N ILE A 152 -5.08 -11.05 -20.89
CA ILE A 152 -5.89 -9.83 -20.81
C ILE A 152 -6.59 -9.71 -19.45
N ALA A 153 -7.14 -10.81 -18.93
CA ALA A 153 -7.82 -10.81 -17.63
C ALA A 153 -6.86 -10.44 -16.50
N GLY A 154 -5.66 -11.02 -16.51
CA GLY A 154 -4.58 -10.69 -15.57
C GLY A 154 -4.14 -9.24 -15.67
N LEU A 155 -4.05 -8.69 -16.89
CA LEU A 155 -3.69 -7.29 -17.10
C LEU A 155 -4.75 -6.31 -16.57
N VAL A 156 -6.04 -6.61 -16.80
CA VAL A 156 -7.13 -5.79 -16.25
C VAL A 156 -7.14 -5.86 -14.72
N TYR A 157 -6.95 -7.06 -14.17
CA TYR A 157 -6.82 -7.26 -12.73
C TYR A 157 -5.66 -6.44 -12.14
N SER A 158 -4.44 -6.61 -12.65
CA SER A 158 -3.27 -5.93 -12.10
C SER A 158 -3.36 -4.42 -12.24
N ALA A 159 -3.88 -3.90 -13.36
CA ALA A 159 -4.10 -2.47 -13.55
C ALA A 159 -5.11 -1.89 -12.56
N PHE A 160 -6.22 -2.61 -12.30
CA PHE A 160 -7.23 -2.20 -11.33
C PHE A 160 -6.67 -2.12 -9.91
N PHE A 161 -5.87 -3.09 -9.49
CA PHE A 161 -5.24 -3.11 -8.17
C PHE A 161 -4.08 -2.13 -8.05
N ALA A 162 -3.36 -1.85 -9.13
CA ALA A 162 -2.28 -0.86 -9.16
C ALA A 162 -2.78 0.59 -9.03
N TYR A 163 -3.98 0.89 -9.56
CA TYR A 163 -4.55 2.24 -9.60
C TYR A 163 -4.56 2.99 -8.24
N PRO A 164 -5.15 2.45 -7.15
CA PRO A 164 -5.21 3.19 -5.89
C PRO A 164 -3.82 3.39 -5.27
N HIS A 165 -2.87 2.47 -5.51
CA HIS A 165 -1.50 2.60 -5.02
C HIS A 165 -0.77 3.75 -5.71
N TYR A 166 -0.90 3.86 -7.03
CA TYR A 166 -0.31 4.95 -7.81
C TYR A 166 -0.81 6.32 -7.37
N PHE A 167 -2.14 6.48 -7.28
CA PHE A 167 -2.74 7.75 -6.87
C PHE A 167 -2.43 8.10 -5.41
N PHE A 168 -2.42 7.11 -4.51
CA PHE A 168 -2.00 7.33 -3.13
C PHE A 168 -0.57 7.87 -3.04
N VAL A 169 0.39 7.28 -3.76
CA VAL A 169 1.78 7.75 -3.78
C VAL A 169 1.86 9.21 -4.25
N ILE A 170 1.14 9.56 -5.32
CA ILE A 170 1.10 10.93 -5.85
C ILE A 170 0.49 11.92 -4.85
N GLU A 171 -0.59 11.55 -4.18
CA GLU A 171 -1.28 12.43 -3.23
C GLU A 171 -0.44 12.70 -1.97
N VAL A 172 0.29 11.69 -1.48
CA VAL A 172 1.20 11.85 -0.35
C VAL A 172 2.43 12.68 -0.77
N GLN A 173 3.00 12.44 -1.96
CA GLN A 173 4.14 13.22 -2.46
C GLN A 173 3.82 14.70 -2.68
N HIS A 174 2.60 15.02 -3.12
CA HIS A 174 2.18 16.41 -3.30
C HIS A 174 1.70 17.09 -2.01
N GLY A 175 1.74 16.41 -0.86
CA GLY A 175 1.22 16.94 0.40
C GLY A 175 -0.30 17.16 0.41
N ILE A 176 -1.03 16.59 -0.55
CA ILE A 176 -2.49 16.62 -0.58
C ILE A 176 -3.01 15.78 0.59
N MET A 177 -2.36 14.65 0.84
CA MET A 177 -2.70 13.70 1.89
C MET A 177 -1.52 13.53 2.86
N THR A 178 -1.63 14.16 4.03
CA THR A 178 -0.66 14.02 5.13
C THR A 178 -1.35 13.50 6.40
N PRO A 179 -0.60 12.94 7.37
CA PRO A 179 -1.18 12.47 8.64
C PRO A 179 -1.97 13.56 9.40
N GLU A 180 -1.55 14.82 9.29
CA GLU A 180 -2.16 15.98 9.97
C GLU A 180 -3.42 16.46 9.24
N ASN A 181 -3.39 16.44 7.90
CA ASN A 181 -4.48 16.93 7.06
C ASN A 181 -5.64 15.93 6.95
N TYR A 182 -5.31 14.63 6.98
CA TYR A 182 -6.26 13.54 6.76
C TYR A 182 -7.49 13.52 7.70
N PRO A 183 -7.36 13.61 9.04
CA PRO A 183 -8.51 13.57 9.94
C PRO A 183 -9.43 14.80 9.81
N ILE A 184 -8.90 15.94 9.37
CA ILE A 184 -9.66 17.19 9.28
C ILE A 184 -10.47 17.24 7.97
N ASN A 185 -9.86 16.85 6.85
CA ASN A 185 -10.42 17.11 5.52
C ASN A 185 -10.92 15.86 4.77
N GLU A 186 -10.35 14.66 5.03
CA GLU A 186 -10.58 13.49 4.17
C GLU A 186 -11.37 12.36 4.87
N GLU A 187 -11.30 12.24 6.20
CA GLU A 187 -11.92 11.13 6.94
C GLU A 187 -13.45 11.03 6.77
N HIS A 188 -14.11 12.18 6.58
CA HIS A 188 -15.57 12.30 6.43
C HIS A 188 -16.07 12.11 4.99
N SER A 189 -15.17 11.94 4.02
CA SER A 189 -15.54 11.98 2.59
C SER A 189 -15.98 10.62 2.01
N CYS A 190 -16.00 9.55 2.79
CA CYS A 190 -16.43 8.23 2.33
C CYS A 190 -17.93 8.00 2.52
N CYS A 191 -18.57 7.33 1.56
CA CYS A 191 -20.01 7.03 1.57
C CYS A 191 -20.46 6.00 2.63
N CYS A 192 -19.56 5.51 3.49
CA CYS A 192 -19.80 4.38 4.40
C CYS A 192 -19.53 4.72 5.88
N VAL A 193 -19.85 5.94 6.31
CA VAL A 193 -19.84 6.34 7.73
C VAL A 193 -21.26 6.44 8.25
#